data_AF-A0AA41YYK0-F1
#
_entry.id   AF-A0AA41YYK0-F1
#
_cell.length_a   1.000
_cell.length_b   1.000
_cell.length_c   1.000
_cell.angle_alpha   90.00
_cell.angle_beta   90.00
_cell.angle_gamma   90.00
#
_symmetry.space_group_name_H-M   'P 1'
#
loop_
_entity.id
_entity.type
_entity.pdbx_description
1 polymer ?
#
loop_
_entity_poly.entity_id
_entity_poly.type
_entity_poly.pdbx_seq_one_letter_code
_entity_poly.pdbx_strand_id
1 'polypeptide(L)'
;MQDAAWGTFNQPGWTGNNGDPLNNFAFEGHAYLDSNNSGIRDDVQGGNASFGSTIMVDMTNWCRYTNGNTSTPKANPFKAFVGEFGWTTSTLPMQAGTNQLDYLSANSDVWIGWTWYLGGNFASQANYTYGSVVPSGSVGYYTDRPQLAQLTAHL
;
A
#
# COMPACT_ATOMS: atom_id res chain seq x y z
N MET A 1 1.68 8.24 20.21
CA MET A 1 3.00 8.58 19.62
C MET A 1 2.83 8.52 18.11
N GLN A 2 2.32 9.59 17.49
CA GLN A 2 2.05 9.62 16.06
C GLN A 2 2.16 11.08 15.63
N ASP A 3 3.41 11.55 15.49
CA ASP A 3 3.78 12.87 14.92
C ASP A 3 5.24 12.81 14.41
N ALA A 4 5.71 11.63 14.00
CA ALA A 4 6.97 11.53 13.28
C ALA A 4 6.67 11.87 11.81
N ALA A 5 6.80 13.15 11.45
CA ALA A 5 6.99 13.52 10.06
C ALA A 5 8.10 12.63 9.49
N TRP A 6 7.85 11.97 8.35
CA TRP A 6 8.76 11.03 7.67
C TRP A 6 10.13 11.63 7.27
N GLY A 7 10.46 12.84 7.73
CA GLY A 7 11.66 13.60 7.40
C GLY A 7 12.81 13.58 8.42
N THR A 8 12.72 12.91 9.57
CA THR A 8 13.81 13.00 10.58
C THR A 8 14.44 11.69 11.03
N PHE A 9 13.72 10.57 11.06
CA PHE A 9 14.26 9.40 11.78
C PHE A 9 15.28 8.56 11.00
N ASN A 10 15.19 8.47 9.66
CA ASN A 10 16.14 7.66 8.86
C ASN A 10 16.59 8.32 7.54
N GLN A 11 15.93 9.40 7.09
CA GLN A 11 16.23 10.06 5.82
C GLN A 11 17.72 10.45 5.68
N PRO A 12 18.40 11.01 6.70
CA PRO A 12 19.81 11.39 6.57
C PRO A 12 20.75 10.21 6.28
N GLY A 13 20.39 8.99 6.71
CA GLY A 13 21.18 7.78 6.44
C GLY A 13 21.14 7.33 4.97
N TRP A 14 20.12 7.76 4.23
CA TRP A 14 19.95 7.46 2.80
C TRP A 14 20.37 8.62 1.90
N THR A 15 20.63 9.81 2.46
CA THR A 15 21.20 10.93 1.73
C THR A 15 22.73 10.81 1.70
N GLY A 16 23.28 10.05 0.75
CA GLY A 16 24.74 10.04 0.49
C GLY A 16 25.35 8.70 0.13
N ASN A 17 24.62 7.59 0.30
CA ASN A 17 25.04 6.28 -0.20
C ASN A 17 23.81 5.37 -0.24
N ASN A 18 23.46 4.82 -1.41
CA ASN A 18 22.39 3.82 -1.49
C ASN A 18 22.81 2.46 -0.93
N GLY A 19 24.08 2.28 -0.54
CA GLY A 19 24.61 1.06 0.07
C GLY A 19 24.64 -0.16 -0.86
N ASP A 20 23.82 -0.13 -1.91
CA ASP A 20 23.69 -1.10 -2.98
C ASP A 20 24.44 -0.61 -4.23
N PRO A 21 25.58 -1.23 -4.59
CA PRO A 21 26.35 -0.91 -5.78
C PRO A 21 25.58 -1.08 -7.10
N LEU A 22 24.51 -1.88 -7.10
CA LEU A 22 23.68 -2.15 -8.27
C LEU A 22 22.43 -1.27 -8.34
N ASN A 23 22.15 -0.50 -7.28
CA ASN A 23 20.94 0.33 -7.17
C ASN A 23 19.65 -0.47 -7.51
N ASN A 24 19.57 -1.70 -7.02
CA ASN A 24 18.47 -2.64 -7.23
C ASN A 24 17.76 -2.96 -5.91
N PHE A 25 17.18 -1.92 -5.31
CA PHE A 25 16.39 -2.04 -4.09
C PHE A 25 15.14 -1.15 -4.17
N ALA A 26 14.20 -1.41 -3.27
CA ALA A 26 13.04 -0.57 -3.05
C ALA A 26 12.77 -0.47 -1.54
N PHE A 27 12.13 0.62 -1.12
CA PHE A 27 11.59 0.74 0.22
C PHE A 27 10.23 0.05 0.29
N GLU A 28 10.13 -0.94 1.16
CA GLU A 28 8.86 -1.59 1.47
C GLU A 28 8.10 -0.79 2.53
N GLY A 29 6.83 -0.51 2.26
CA GLY A 29 5.89 0.08 3.23
C GLY A 29 4.61 -0.74 3.34
N HIS A 30 3.93 -0.64 4.48
CA HIS A 30 2.63 -1.26 4.73
C HIS A 30 1.58 -0.15 4.90
N ALA A 31 0.41 -0.31 4.28
CA ALA A 31 -0.57 0.77 4.17
C ALA A 31 -2.02 0.25 4.33
N TYR A 32 -2.47 0.18 5.58
CA TYR A 32 -3.85 -0.14 5.92
C TYR A 32 -4.72 1.11 6.08
N LEU A 33 -5.97 1.01 5.64
CA LEU A 33 -6.85 2.16 5.47
C LEU A 33 -7.69 2.47 6.73
N ASP A 34 -7.68 1.59 7.72
CA ASP A 34 -8.46 1.75 8.95
C ASP A 34 -7.99 2.94 9.81
N SER A 35 -8.83 3.36 10.76
CA SER A 35 -8.65 4.61 11.53
C SER A 35 -7.32 4.76 12.28
N ASN A 36 -6.59 3.67 12.52
CA ASN A 36 -5.26 3.64 13.12
C ASN A 36 -4.22 2.91 12.27
N ASN A 37 -4.53 2.67 10.99
CA ASN A 37 -3.67 1.99 10.00
C ASN A 37 -3.12 0.64 10.49
N SER A 38 -3.88 -0.07 11.31
CA SER A 38 -3.43 -1.29 12.00
C SER A 38 -3.82 -2.57 11.29
N GLY A 39 -4.78 -2.48 10.39
CA GLY A 39 -5.18 -3.58 9.56
C GLY A 39 -6.22 -4.52 10.17
N ILE A 40 -6.99 -4.06 11.17
CA ILE A 40 -7.89 -4.95 11.94
C ILE A 40 -9.34 -4.44 12.06
N ARG A 41 -9.67 -3.31 11.41
CA ARG A 41 -11.00 -2.67 11.49
C ARG A 41 -11.65 -2.52 10.12
N ASP A 42 -12.97 -2.38 10.09
CA ASP A 42 -13.79 -2.21 8.86
C ASP A 42 -14.05 -0.74 8.52
N ASP A 43 -13.39 0.21 9.21
CA ASP A 43 -13.51 1.63 8.90
C ASP A 43 -12.45 2.09 7.89
N VAL A 44 -12.62 3.31 7.38
CA VAL A 44 -11.58 4.03 6.65
C VAL A 44 -11.27 5.29 7.44
N GLN A 45 -9.99 5.59 7.66
CA GLN A 45 -9.57 6.79 8.36
C GLN A 45 -10.16 8.04 7.71
N GLY A 46 -10.76 8.90 8.53
CA GLY A 46 -11.45 10.11 8.07
C GLY A 46 -12.78 9.85 7.35
N GLY A 47 -13.25 8.60 7.25
CA GLY A 47 -14.57 8.24 6.72
C GLY A 47 -14.78 8.58 5.25
N ASN A 48 -13.71 8.62 4.45
CA ASN A 48 -13.77 9.01 3.03
C ASN A 48 -12.87 8.12 2.15
N ALA A 49 -13.31 7.87 0.91
CA ALA A 49 -12.59 7.02 -0.02
C ALA A 49 -11.24 7.63 -0.48
N SER A 50 -11.12 8.96 -0.49
CA SER A 50 -9.87 9.66 -0.85
C SER A 50 -8.70 9.36 0.10
N PHE A 51 -8.95 8.79 1.28
CA PHE A 51 -7.88 8.38 2.18
C PHE A 51 -6.95 7.33 1.54
N GLY A 52 -7.47 6.50 0.62
CA GLY A 52 -6.68 5.49 -0.10
C GLY A 52 -5.48 6.07 -0.84
N SER A 53 -5.64 7.21 -1.52
CA SER A 53 -4.50 7.93 -2.12
C SER A 53 -3.74 8.77 -1.09
N THR A 54 -4.45 9.39 -0.14
CA THR A 54 -3.86 10.31 0.86
C THR A 54 -2.72 9.66 1.65
N ILE A 55 -2.91 8.42 2.12
CA ILE A 55 -1.91 7.69 2.90
C ILE A 55 -0.61 7.44 2.12
N MET A 56 -0.67 7.41 0.78
CA MET A 56 0.48 7.12 -0.07
C MET A 56 1.33 8.35 -0.40
N VAL A 57 0.80 9.57 -0.22
CA VAL A 57 1.39 10.82 -0.73
C VAL A 57 2.77 11.08 -0.15
N ASP A 58 2.93 10.95 1.16
CA ASP A 58 4.18 11.34 1.83
C ASP A 58 5.35 10.44 1.43
N MET A 59 5.15 9.12 1.40
CA MET A 59 6.18 8.17 0.94
C MET A 59 6.50 8.36 -0.54
N THR A 60 5.47 8.62 -1.36
CA THR A 60 5.65 8.89 -2.79
C THR A 60 6.51 10.14 -3.00
N ASN A 61 6.20 11.22 -2.28
CA ASN A 61 6.93 12.47 -2.37
C ASN A 61 8.36 12.31 -1.84
N TRP A 62 8.56 11.58 -0.75
CA TRP A 62 9.88 11.32 -0.20
C TRP A 62 10.78 10.55 -1.19
N CYS A 63 10.21 9.57 -1.88
CA CYS A 63 10.91 8.80 -2.91
C CYS A 63 11.22 9.65 -4.15
N ARG A 64 10.24 10.46 -4.59
CA ARG A 64 10.33 11.25 -5.82
C ARG A 64 11.20 12.50 -5.69
N TYR A 65 11.16 13.17 -4.55
CA TYR A 65 11.67 14.53 -4.39
C TYR A 65 12.84 14.64 -3.42
N THR A 66 13.63 15.70 -3.58
CA THR A 66 14.81 15.94 -2.75
C THR A 66 14.40 16.57 -1.42
N ASN A 67 14.65 15.89 -0.29
CA ASN A 67 14.62 16.45 1.07
C ASN A 67 13.48 17.44 1.36
N GLY A 68 12.23 17.05 1.09
CA GLY A 68 11.05 17.88 1.39
C GLY A 68 10.77 19.02 0.38
N ASN A 69 11.60 19.19 -0.65
CA ASN A 69 11.33 20.12 -1.76
C ASN A 69 10.59 19.40 -2.90
N THR A 70 9.27 19.58 -2.97
CA THR A 70 8.39 18.98 -3.99
C THR A 70 8.47 19.64 -5.37
N SER A 71 9.32 20.66 -5.55
CA SER A 71 9.46 21.39 -6.81
C SER A 71 10.51 20.78 -7.75
N THR A 72 11.41 19.94 -7.22
CA THR A 72 12.51 19.36 -8.00
C THR A 72 12.62 17.86 -7.76
N PRO A 73 12.23 17.01 -8.74
CA PRO A 73 12.43 15.56 -8.65
C PRO A 73 13.91 15.18 -8.48
N LYS A 74 14.17 14.07 -7.78
CA LYS A 74 15.50 13.47 -7.74
C LYS A 74 15.89 13.02 -9.15
N ALA A 75 17.17 13.15 -9.50
CA ALA A 75 17.68 12.58 -10.76
C ALA A 75 17.55 11.05 -10.80
N ASN A 76 17.61 10.40 -9.63
CA ASN A 76 17.34 8.97 -9.45
C ASN A 76 16.35 8.82 -8.27
N PRO A 77 15.03 8.80 -8.52
CA PRO A 77 14.02 8.57 -7.50
C PRO A 77 14.23 7.22 -6.79
N PHE A 78 13.96 7.17 -5.49
CA PHE A 78 13.87 5.89 -4.82
C PHE A 78 12.67 5.11 -5.35
N LYS A 79 12.79 3.78 -5.39
CA LYS A 79 11.67 2.89 -5.68
C LYS A 79 10.98 2.47 -4.39
N ALA A 80 9.68 2.24 -4.49
CA ALA A 80 8.84 1.84 -3.37
C ALA A 80 7.95 0.65 -3.72
N PHE A 81 7.65 -0.18 -2.73
CA PHE A 81 6.80 -1.36 -2.88
C PHE A 81 5.83 -1.44 -1.69
N VAL A 82 4.56 -1.74 -1.95
CA VAL A 82 3.59 -1.94 -0.86
C VAL A 82 3.59 -3.42 -0.47
N GLY A 83 4.32 -3.77 0.58
CA GLY A 83 4.45 -5.17 1.03
C GLY A 83 3.16 -5.73 1.64
N GLU A 84 2.39 -4.87 2.30
CA GLU A 84 1.09 -5.25 2.87
C GLU A 84 0.09 -4.11 2.74
N PHE A 85 -1.11 -4.49 2.31
CA PHE A 85 -2.32 -3.66 2.37
C PHE A 85 -3.54 -4.57 2.29
N GLY A 86 -4.70 -4.03 2.68
CA GLY A 86 -5.96 -4.77 2.65
C GLY A 86 -7.14 -3.89 3.03
N TRP A 87 -8.33 -4.35 2.67
CA TRP A 87 -9.60 -3.74 3.03
C TRP A 87 -10.73 -4.78 3.08
N THR A 88 -11.77 -4.45 3.82
CA THR A 88 -13.02 -5.23 3.92
C THR A 88 -13.92 -5.02 2.69
N THR A 89 -14.98 -5.82 2.56
CA THR A 89 -15.88 -5.79 1.41
C THR A 89 -17.02 -4.76 1.51
N SER A 90 -17.02 -3.89 2.53
CA SER A 90 -18.03 -2.84 2.63
C SER A 90 -17.76 -1.72 1.62
N THR A 91 -18.78 -0.95 1.24
CA THR A 91 -18.71 -0.01 0.10
C THR A 91 -17.56 1.00 0.21
N LEU A 92 -17.38 1.59 1.40
CA LEU A 92 -16.39 2.65 1.60
C LEU A 92 -14.94 2.13 1.55
N PRO A 93 -14.56 1.07 2.28
CA PRO A 93 -13.24 0.41 2.14
C PRO A 93 -12.94 -0.06 0.71
N MET A 94 -13.92 -0.64 -0.01
CA MET A 94 -13.74 -1.01 -1.41
C MET A 94 -13.41 0.21 -2.29
N GLN A 95 -14.13 1.32 -2.13
CA GLN A 95 -13.85 2.57 -2.87
C GLN A 95 -12.47 3.15 -2.53
N ALA A 96 -12.11 3.13 -1.24
CA ALA A 96 -10.80 3.58 -0.79
C ALA A 96 -9.66 2.70 -1.34
N GLY A 97 -9.87 1.39 -1.39
CA GLY A 97 -8.93 0.43 -1.98
C GLY A 97 -8.70 0.66 -3.47
N THR A 98 -9.76 0.88 -4.26
CA THR A 98 -9.60 1.30 -5.66
C THR A 98 -8.84 2.61 -5.77
N ASN A 99 -9.16 3.61 -4.94
CA ASN A 99 -8.44 4.89 -4.96
C ASN A 99 -6.94 4.73 -4.63
N GLN A 100 -6.58 3.81 -3.73
CA GLN A 100 -5.20 3.47 -3.42
C GLN A 100 -4.49 2.84 -4.63
N LEU A 101 -5.11 1.84 -5.28
CA LEU A 101 -4.56 1.16 -6.46
C LEU A 101 -4.41 2.09 -7.67
N ASP A 102 -5.40 2.95 -7.92
CA ASP A 102 -5.35 4.00 -8.95
C ASP A 102 -4.14 4.91 -8.72
N TYR A 103 -3.94 5.33 -7.46
CA TYR A 103 -2.82 6.19 -7.09
C TYR A 103 -1.46 5.49 -7.32
N LEU A 104 -1.31 4.23 -6.91
CA LEU A 104 -0.09 3.46 -7.15
C LEU A 104 0.21 3.36 -8.64
N SER A 105 -0.80 3.03 -9.46
CA SER A 105 -0.67 2.90 -10.92
C SER A 105 -0.27 4.21 -11.59
N ALA A 106 -0.86 5.32 -11.15
CA ALA A 106 -0.55 6.67 -11.64
C ALA A 106 0.84 7.18 -11.22
N ASN A 107 1.48 6.54 -10.24
CA ASN A 107 2.78 6.93 -9.67
C ASN A 107 3.82 5.81 -9.85
N SER A 108 3.76 5.10 -10.98
CA SER A 108 4.64 3.97 -11.33
C SER A 108 6.12 4.36 -11.59
N ASP A 109 6.43 5.65 -11.65
CA ASP A 109 7.79 6.16 -11.60
C ASP A 109 8.47 5.89 -10.24
N VAL A 110 7.68 5.74 -9.17
CA VAL A 110 8.12 5.42 -7.81
C VAL A 110 7.71 4.01 -7.40
N TRP A 111 6.42 3.68 -7.55
CA TRP A 111 5.85 2.42 -7.07
C TRP A 111 6.07 1.29 -8.07
N ILE A 112 6.83 0.28 -7.66
CA ILE A 112 7.19 -0.85 -8.52
C ILE A 112 6.27 -2.07 -8.36
N GLY A 113 5.34 -2.03 -7.40
CA GLY A 113 4.37 -3.08 -7.19
C GLY A 113 3.80 -3.10 -5.77
N TRP A 114 3.00 -4.12 -5.52
CA TRP A 114 2.30 -4.33 -4.26
C TRP A 114 1.97 -5.81 -4.03
N THR A 115 1.72 -6.18 -2.78
CA THR A 115 1.21 -7.50 -2.38
C THR A 115 0.05 -7.37 -1.40
N TRP A 116 -1.05 -8.05 -1.71
CA TRP A 116 -2.23 -8.09 -0.85
C TRP A 116 -1.97 -8.89 0.42
N TYR A 117 -2.40 -8.37 1.57
CA TYR A 117 -2.43 -9.10 2.83
C TYR A 117 -3.87 -9.62 3.10
N LEU A 118 -4.17 -10.91 2.98
CA LEU A 118 -3.25 -12.03 2.71
C LEU A 118 -3.84 -13.14 1.84
N GLY A 119 -2.96 -13.94 1.25
CA GLY A 119 -3.27 -15.22 0.61
C GLY A 119 -2.98 -16.44 1.49
N GLY A 120 -3.12 -17.65 0.94
CA GLY A 120 -2.72 -18.92 1.56
C GLY A 120 -3.80 -19.64 2.39
N ASN A 121 -3.70 -20.96 2.50
CA ASN A 121 -4.71 -21.82 3.16
C ASN A 121 -4.82 -21.61 4.69
N PHE A 122 -3.89 -20.88 5.31
CA PHE A 122 -4.04 -20.45 6.70
C PHE A 122 -5.07 -19.31 6.82
N ALA A 123 -5.12 -18.43 5.82
CA ALA A 123 -6.01 -17.28 5.77
C ALA A 123 -7.48 -17.67 5.55
N SER A 124 -7.75 -18.85 4.98
CA SER A 124 -9.10 -19.41 4.86
C SER A 124 -9.66 -19.95 6.17
N GLN A 125 -8.81 -20.11 7.20
CA GLN A 125 -9.16 -20.69 8.51
C GLN A 125 -9.26 -19.65 9.63
N ALA A 126 -8.73 -18.44 9.41
CA ALA A 126 -8.77 -17.35 10.38
C ALA A 126 -9.92 -16.38 10.05
N ASN A 127 -10.68 -15.97 11.06
CA ASN A 127 -11.63 -14.85 10.99
C ASN A 127 -10.87 -13.51 10.90
N TYR A 128 -10.12 -13.31 9.81
CA TYR A 128 -9.33 -12.11 9.59
C TYR A 128 -10.19 -10.97 9.05
N THR A 129 -10.05 -9.76 9.61
CA THR A 129 -10.96 -8.64 9.37
C THR A 129 -11.08 -8.27 7.90
N TYR A 130 -9.99 -8.15 7.15
CA TYR A 130 -10.03 -7.82 5.72
C TYR A 130 -10.40 -8.96 4.80
N GLY A 131 -10.55 -10.17 5.37
CA GLY A 131 -10.69 -11.37 4.59
C GLY A 131 -9.41 -11.72 3.85
N SER A 132 -9.31 -12.99 3.48
CA SER A 132 -8.31 -13.42 2.51
C SER A 132 -8.83 -13.16 1.10
N VAL A 133 -7.93 -12.94 0.14
CA VAL A 133 -8.24 -13.07 -1.31
C VAL A 133 -8.29 -14.51 -1.78
N VAL A 134 -8.04 -15.48 -0.89
CA VAL A 134 -8.21 -16.91 -1.19
C VAL A 134 -9.66 -17.17 -1.59
N PRO A 135 -9.89 -17.76 -2.78
CA PRO A 135 -11.22 -18.14 -3.22
C PRO A 135 -11.92 -19.01 -2.18
N SER A 136 -13.21 -18.77 -1.96
CA SER A 136 -14.03 -19.60 -1.08
C SER A 136 -14.68 -20.74 -1.87
N GLY A 137 -15.19 -21.76 -1.17
CA GLY A 137 -15.90 -22.87 -1.80
C GLY A 137 -15.15 -24.20 -1.70
N SER A 138 -15.39 -25.09 -2.65
CA SER A 138 -14.86 -26.46 -2.65
C SER A 138 -14.18 -26.77 -3.99
N VAL A 139 -13.40 -27.86 -4.06
CA VAL A 139 -12.69 -28.26 -5.27
C VAL A 139 -13.66 -28.35 -6.46
N GLY A 140 -13.41 -27.55 -7.50
CA GLY A 140 -14.26 -27.44 -8.69
C GLY A 140 -15.36 -26.37 -8.64
N TYR A 141 -15.56 -25.74 -7.49
CA TYR A 141 -16.55 -24.68 -7.25
C TYR A 141 -15.95 -23.58 -6.36
N TYR A 142 -14.97 -22.87 -6.91
CA TYR A 142 -14.36 -21.72 -6.24
C TYR A 142 -15.06 -20.42 -6.64
N THR A 143 -15.29 -19.57 -5.66
CA THR A 143 -15.81 -18.22 -5.85
C THR A 143 -14.75 -17.22 -5.41
N ASP A 144 -14.39 -16.34 -6.34
CA ASP A 144 -13.45 -15.26 -6.05
C ASP A 144 -14.01 -14.30 -5.01
N ARG A 145 -13.10 -13.75 -4.22
CA ARG A 145 -13.43 -12.73 -3.22
C ARG A 145 -13.68 -11.39 -3.94
N PRO A 146 -14.62 -10.55 -3.47
CA PRO A 146 -14.94 -9.30 -4.17
C PRO A 146 -13.72 -8.40 -4.43
N GLN A 147 -12.76 -8.37 -3.50
CA GLN A 147 -11.53 -7.58 -3.66
C GLN A 147 -10.68 -8.04 -4.85
N LEU A 148 -10.70 -9.33 -5.20
CA LEU A 148 -9.88 -9.86 -6.30
C LEU A 148 -10.24 -9.23 -7.65
N ALA A 149 -11.51 -8.86 -7.85
CA ALA A 149 -11.92 -8.14 -9.06
C ALA A 149 -11.27 -6.75 -9.16
N GLN A 150 -11.14 -6.02 -8.04
CA GLN A 150 -10.46 -4.72 -8.01
C GLN A 150 -8.95 -4.88 -8.23
N LEU A 151 -8.34 -5.89 -7.59
CA LEU A 151 -6.92 -6.17 -7.72
C LEU A 151 -6.55 -6.53 -9.16
N THR A 152 -7.35 -7.39 -9.81
CA THR A 152 -7.10 -7.84 -11.19
C THR A 152 -7.20 -6.72 -12.22
N ALA A 153 -7.96 -5.65 -11.93
CA ALA A 153 -8.05 -4.48 -12.80
C ALA A 153 -6.74 -3.65 -12.85
N HIS A 154 -5.76 -3.96 -12.00
CA HIS A 154 -4.49 -3.24 -11.85
C HIS A 154 -3.26 -4.15 -12.07
N LEU A 155 -3.46 -5.31 -12.71
CA LEU A 155 -2.39 -6.24 -13.11
C LEU A 155 -1.93 -6.02 -14.55
#